data_AF-A0A7S2VFH7-F1
#
_entry.id   AF-A0A7S2VFH7-F1
#
_cell.length_a   1.000
_cell.length_b   1.000
_cell.length_c   1.000
_cell.angle_alpha   90.00
_cell.angle_beta   90.00
_cell.angle_gamma   90.00
#
_symmetry.space_group_name_H-M   'P 1'
#
loop_
_entity.id
_entity.type
_entity.pdbx_description
1 polymer ?
#
loop_
_entity_poly.entity_id
_entity_poly.type
_entity_poly.pdbx_seq_one_letter_code
_entity_poly.pdbx_strand_id
1 'polypeptide(L)'
;QYTKVFGPTILECFEKDASTGEPKRPILDQLLENDLIFEKKLFSMLTPEVTTKLSSPEFSEKSSFLLVGIEAHVCVQQTCLDLLEQGNDVHIIVDGVSSQQPIDRQIALQRMQAAGAYLTTAQSAAFMLMQSAEHPNFKTVSKLTVEHMKLKNEFNE
;
A
#
# COMPACT_ATOMS: atom_id res chain seq x y z
N GLN A 1 0.35 -2.86 -20.82
CA GLN A 1 1.30 -3.16 -19.73
C GLN A 1 0.84 -2.34 -18.54
N TYR A 2 0.42 -2.96 -17.44
CA TYR A 2 -0.03 -2.23 -16.25
C TYR A 2 1.20 -1.95 -15.38
N THR A 3 1.66 -0.70 -15.38
CA THR A 3 2.73 -0.19 -14.50
C THR A 3 2.31 -0.38 -13.05
N LYS A 4 3.19 -0.94 -12.23
CA LYS A 4 2.94 -1.19 -10.81
C LYS A 4 4.04 -0.50 -10.02
N VAL A 5 3.62 0.38 -9.13
CA VAL A 5 4.49 1.27 -8.36
C VAL A 5 4.84 0.57 -7.06
N PHE A 6 6.15 0.48 -6.76
CA PHE A 6 6.64 0.26 -5.41
C PHE A 6 7.00 1.64 -4.87
N GLY A 7 6.10 2.17 -4.03
CA GLY A 7 6.31 3.47 -3.41
C GLY A 7 7.31 3.40 -2.26
N PRO A 8 7.84 4.56 -1.84
CA PRO A 8 8.69 4.65 -0.66
C PRO A 8 7.93 4.24 0.61
N THR A 9 8.65 4.09 1.73
CA THR A 9 8.00 3.81 3.02
C THR A 9 7.00 4.93 3.35
N ILE A 10 5.88 4.63 4.04
CA ILE A 10 4.87 5.65 4.40
C ILE A 10 5.48 6.88 5.11
N LEU A 11 6.64 6.72 5.74
CA LEU A 11 7.39 7.81 6.38
C LEU A 11 7.89 8.87 5.38
N GLU A 12 8.28 8.47 4.18
CA GLU A 12 8.76 9.38 3.12
C GLU A 12 7.61 10.17 2.48
N CYS A 13 6.38 9.62 2.48
CA CYS A 13 5.17 10.36 2.08
C CYS A 13 4.83 11.53 3.02
N PHE A 14 5.48 11.61 4.18
CA PHE A 14 5.32 12.74 5.12
C PHE A 14 6.43 13.80 5.00
N GLU A 15 7.39 13.62 4.11
CA GLU A 15 8.41 14.64 3.87
C GLU A 15 7.80 15.87 3.21
N LYS A 16 8.19 17.04 3.70
CA LYS A 16 7.81 18.32 3.10
C LYS A 16 8.70 18.58 1.89
N ASP A 17 8.09 19.06 0.82
CA ASP A 17 8.82 19.62 -0.29
C ASP A 17 9.68 20.80 0.21
N ALA A 18 10.99 20.72 0.00
CA ALA A 18 11.93 21.71 0.50
C ALA A 18 11.77 23.11 -0.13
N SER A 19 11.11 23.19 -1.29
CA SER A 19 10.88 24.43 -2.05
C SER A 19 9.54 25.09 -1.72
N THR A 20 8.50 24.30 -1.42
CA THR A 20 7.15 24.83 -1.16
C THR A 20 6.72 24.76 0.30
N GLY A 21 7.36 23.92 1.11
CA GLY A 21 6.99 23.67 2.51
C GLY A 21 5.67 22.90 2.69
N GLU A 22 5.00 22.51 1.60
CA GLU A 22 3.83 21.66 1.61
C GLU A 22 4.21 20.16 1.73
N PRO A 23 3.34 19.30 2.25
CA PRO A 23 3.52 17.85 2.15
C PRO A 23 3.59 17.45 0.67
N LYS A 24 4.56 16.62 0.28
CA LYS A 24 4.56 15.98 -1.05
C LYS A 24 3.28 15.13 -1.15
N ARG A 25 2.24 15.63 -1.81
CA ARG A 25 1.00 14.87 -2.02
C ARG A 25 1.26 13.84 -3.11
N PRO A 26 1.17 12.53 -2.84
CA PRO A 26 1.21 11.55 -3.92
C PRO A 26 -0.18 11.55 -4.57
N ILE A 27 -0.39 12.44 -5.54
CA ILE A 27 -1.39 12.19 -6.57
C ILE A 27 -0.75 11.15 -7.49
N LEU A 28 -1.46 10.08 -7.84
CA LEU A 28 -0.93 9.00 -8.71
C LEU A 28 -0.29 9.52 -10.02
N ASP A 29 -0.66 10.72 -10.47
CA ASP A 29 -0.13 11.40 -11.66
C ASP A 29 1.25 12.05 -11.45
N GLN A 30 1.70 12.15 -10.20
CA GLN A 30 3.04 12.58 -9.80
C GLN A 30 3.66 11.45 -8.99
N LEU A 31 4.15 10.45 -9.71
CA LEU A 31 5.17 9.55 -9.17
C LEU A 31 6.22 10.42 -8.49
N LEU A 32 6.50 10.15 -7.23
CA LEU A 32 7.55 10.86 -6.51
C LEU A 32 8.84 10.60 -7.28
N GLU A 33 9.75 11.59 -7.35
CA GLU A 33 11.02 11.46 -8.09
C GLU A 33 11.87 10.23 -7.68
N ASN A 34 11.54 9.59 -6.56
CA ASN A 34 12.20 8.41 -6.01
C ASN A 34 11.39 7.10 -6.11
N ASP A 35 10.21 7.09 -6.75
CA ASP A 35 9.38 5.89 -6.86
C ASP A 35 10.09 4.79 -7.68
N LEU A 36 10.07 3.57 -7.15
CA LEU A 36 10.67 2.42 -7.81
C LEU A 36 9.61 1.72 -8.67
N ILE A 37 9.83 1.76 -9.99
CA ILE A 37 8.88 1.22 -10.96
C ILE A 37 9.50 0.02 -11.66
N PHE A 38 8.84 -1.12 -11.54
CA PHE A 38 9.24 -2.37 -12.18
C PHE A 38 8.14 -2.84 -13.13
N GLU A 39 8.47 -2.94 -14.41
CA GLU A 39 7.60 -3.62 -15.35
C GLU A 39 7.61 -5.13 -15.11
N LYS A 40 6.44 -5.76 -15.27
CA LYS A 40 6.34 -7.21 -15.10
C LYS A 40 5.29 -7.85 -15.98
N LYS A 41 5.53 -9.12 -16.28
CA LYS A 41 4.54 -10.04 -16.88
C LYS A 41 3.97 -11.03 -15.85
N LEU A 42 4.71 -11.30 -14.77
CA LEU A 42 4.24 -12.11 -13.64
C LEU A 42 3.02 -11.42 -12.99
N PHE A 43 2.06 -12.18 -12.47
CA PHE A 43 0.93 -11.60 -11.73
C PHE A 43 1.35 -11.09 -10.35
N SER A 44 2.08 -11.90 -9.58
CA SER A 44 2.77 -11.47 -8.37
C SER A 44 3.76 -10.33 -8.66
N MET A 45 3.97 -9.45 -7.67
CA MET A 45 4.97 -8.39 -7.72
C MET A 45 6.38 -8.89 -7.37
N LEU A 46 6.55 -10.10 -6.83
CA LEU A 46 7.86 -10.64 -6.46
C LEU A 46 8.63 -11.17 -7.67
N THR A 47 8.94 -10.28 -8.62
CA THR A 47 9.87 -10.58 -9.72
C THR A 47 11.31 -10.59 -9.21
N PRO A 48 12.29 -11.13 -9.97
CA PRO A 48 13.68 -11.10 -9.57
C PRO A 48 14.20 -9.68 -9.27
N GLU A 49 13.78 -8.67 -10.03
CA GLU A 49 14.14 -7.27 -9.83
C GLU A 49 13.61 -6.73 -8.51
N VAL A 50 12.33 -7.00 -8.21
CA VAL A 50 11.69 -6.57 -6.96
C VAL A 50 12.32 -7.29 -5.78
N THR A 51 12.50 -8.61 -5.84
CA THR A 51 13.10 -9.39 -4.75
C THR A 51 14.55 -8.98 -4.48
N THR A 52 15.32 -8.67 -5.53
CA THR A 52 16.68 -8.12 -5.38
C THR A 52 16.64 -6.77 -4.66
N LYS A 53 15.68 -5.91 -5.03
CA LYS A 53 15.52 -4.61 -4.36
C LYS A 53 15.08 -4.74 -2.91
N LEU A 54 14.15 -5.65 -2.60
CA LEU A 54 13.71 -5.93 -1.23
C LEU A 54 14.84 -6.49 -0.36
N SER A 55 15.82 -7.18 -0.97
CA SER A 55 17.01 -7.68 -0.29
C SER A 55 18.12 -6.63 -0.11
N SER A 56 17.95 -5.42 -0.67
CA SER A 56 18.95 -4.35 -0.53
C SER A 56 18.95 -3.78 0.89
N PRO A 57 20.06 -3.16 1.37
CA PRO A 57 20.17 -2.64 2.74
C PRO A 57 19.07 -1.65 3.16
N GLU A 58 18.43 -0.99 2.19
CA GLU A 58 17.32 -0.08 2.39
C GLU A 58 16.04 -0.78 2.89
N PHE A 59 15.83 -2.03 2.44
CA PHE A 59 14.60 -2.78 2.67
C PHE A 59 14.82 -4.10 3.43
N SER A 60 16.06 -4.59 3.55
CA SER A 60 16.37 -5.92 4.11
C SER A 60 15.93 -6.11 5.56
N GLU A 61 15.75 -5.02 6.31
CA GLU A 61 15.24 -5.06 7.69
C GLU A 61 13.71 -4.88 7.78
N LYS A 62 13.02 -4.69 6.65
CA LYS A 62 11.56 -4.52 6.61
C LYS A 62 10.89 -5.87 6.35
N SER A 63 10.01 -6.28 7.26
CA SER A 63 9.28 -7.55 7.18
C SER A 63 7.76 -7.38 7.05
N SER A 64 7.27 -6.14 7.02
CA SER A 64 5.83 -5.84 6.97
C SER A 64 5.47 -5.06 5.71
N PHE A 65 4.44 -5.52 5.00
CA PHE A 65 4.03 -5.00 3.70
C PHE A 65 2.59 -4.50 3.74
N LEU A 66 2.37 -3.27 3.28
CA LEU A 66 1.03 -2.74 3.00
C LEU A 66 0.74 -2.90 1.52
N LEU A 67 -0.30 -3.67 1.18
CA LEU A 67 -0.68 -3.92 -0.22
C LEU A 67 -1.95 -3.14 -0.59
N VAL A 68 -1.86 -2.47 -1.74
CA VAL A 68 -2.92 -1.72 -2.44
C VAL A 68 -2.92 -2.07 -3.92
N GLY A 69 -3.98 -1.71 -4.63
CA GLY A 69 -4.05 -1.76 -6.10
C GLY A 69 -4.97 -2.85 -6.64
N ILE A 70 -4.76 -3.18 -7.92
CA ILE A 70 -5.64 -4.06 -8.69
C ILE A 70 -4.86 -5.10 -9.52
N GLU A 71 -5.47 -6.23 -9.88
CA GLU A 71 -6.75 -6.72 -9.37
C GLU A 71 -6.56 -7.53 -8.08
N ALA A 72 -7.50 -7.40 -7.15
CA ALA A 72 -7.44 -8.01 -5.82
C ALA A 72 -7.27 -9.53 -5.92
N HIS A 73 -8.08 -10.18 -6.76
CA HIS A 73 -8.11 -11.64 -6.92
C HIS A 73 -6.98 -12.23 -7.78
N VAL A 74 -6.18 -11.40 -8.44
CA VAL A 74 -5.10 -11.85 -9.32
C VAL A 74 -3.75 -11.41 -8.79
N CYS A 75 -3.40 -10.14 -8.99
CA CYS A 75 -2.06 -9.66 -8.71
C CYS A 75 -1.83 -9.41 -7.22
N VAL A 76 -2.81 -8.82 -6.53
CA VAL A 76 -2.69 -8.54 -5.10
C VAL A 76 -2.66 -9.86 -4.32
N GLN A 77 -3.60 -10.77 -4.60
CA GLN A 77 -3.63 -12.08 -3.95
C GLN A 77 -2.36 -12.88 -4.17
N GLN A 78 -1.85 -13.01 -5.41
CA GLN A 78 -0.61 -13.76 -5.64
C GLN A 78 0.59 -13.12 -4.93
N THR A 79 0.70 -11.79 -4.95
CA THR A 79 1.76 -11.08 -4.22
C THR A 79 1.66 -11.31 -2.71
N CYS A 80 0.45 -11.24 -2.16
CA CYS A 80 0.20 -11.49 -0.75
C CYS A 80 0.62 -12.90 -0.34
N LEU A 81 0.23 -13.91 -1.10
CA LEU A 81 0.56 -15.30 -0.80
C LEU A 81 2.06 -15.55 -0.87
N ASP A 82 2.75 -15.03 -1.90
CA ASP A 82 4.21 -15.20 -2.01
C ASP A 82 4.96 -14.50 -0.86
N LEU A 83 4.51 -13.31 -0.44
CA LEU A 83 5.10 -12.59 0.70
C LEU A 83 4.91 -13.35 2.02
N LEU A 84 3.71 -13.90 2.24
CA LEU A 84 3.38 -14.73 3.40
C LEU A 84 4.21 -16.02 3.42
N GLU A 85 4.40 -16.69 2.28
CA GLU A 85 5.27 -17.88 2.16
C GLU A 85 6.73 -17.58 2.52
N GLN A 86 7.19 -16.35 2.30
CA GLN A 86 8.52 -15.87 2.71
C GLN A 86 8.58 -15.46 4.20
N GLY A 87 7.49 -15.60 4.96
CA GLY A 87 7.44 -15.29 6.39
C GLY A 87 7.25 -13.80 6.71
N ASN A 88 6.80 -13.00 5.75
CA ASN A 88 6.53 -11.57 5.96
C ASN A 88 5.12 -11.34 6.50
N ASP A 89 4.93 -10.26 7.25
CA ASP A 89 3.62 -9.76 7.63
C ASP A 89 2.99 -8.99 6.46
N VAL A 90 1.77 -9.34 6.08
CA VAL A 90 1.06 -8.69 4.98
C VAL A 90 -0.23 -8.05 5.47
N HIS A 91 -0.39 -6.76 5.20
CA HIS A 91 -1.56 -5.97 5.53
C HIS A 91 -2.23 -5.53 4.23
N ILE A 92 -3.45 -5.99 3.99
CA ILE A 92 -4.25 -5.58 2.83
C ILE A 92 -5.05 -4.34 3.21
N ILE A 93 -4.84 -3.24 2.48
CA ILE A 93 -5.62 -2.01 2.61
C ILE A 93 -6.92 -2.20 1.82
N VAL A 94 -7.99 -2.64 2.49
CA VAL A 94 -9.20 -3.12 1.81
C VAL A 94 -9.89 -2.02 0.99
N ASP A 95 -9.86 -0.78 1.46
CA ASP A 95 -10.34 0.43 0.78
C ASP A 95 -9.39 0.96 -0.30
N GLY A 96 -8.23 0.31 -0.48
CA GLY A 96 -7.25 0.57 -1.53
C GLY A 96 -7.09 -0.57 -2.53
N VAL A 97 -7.90 -1.63 -2.45
CA VAL A 97 -7.87 -2.77 -3.40
C VAL A 97 -9.24 -3.02 -4.02
N SER A 98 -9.24 -3.36 -5.31
CA SER A 98 -10.49 -3.62 -6.04
C SER A 98 -10.34 -4.70 -7.12
N SER A 99 -11.47 -5.16 -7.66
CA SER A 99 -11.58 -6.09 -8.80
C SER A 99 -12.72 -5.65 -9.70
N GLN A 100 -12.76 -6.13 -10.94
CA GLN A 100 -13.86 -5.80 -11.85
C GLN A 100 -15.23 -6.23 -11.33
N GLN A 101 -15.30 -7.38 -10.65
CA GLN A 101 -16.52 -7.88 -10.02
C GLN A 101 -16.41 -7.86 -8.48
N PRO A 102 -17.48 -7.45 -7.76
CA PRO A 102 -17.48 -7.44 -6.29
C PRO A 102 -17.21 -8.82 -5.66
N ILE A 103 -17.73 -9.89 -6.28
CA ILE A 103 -17.52 -11.26 -5.79
C ILE A 103 -16.05 -11.67 -5.81
N ASP A 104 -15.32 -11.30 -6.87
CA ASP A 104 -13.90 -11.64 -6.99
C ASP A 104 -13.09 -10.93 -5.90
N ARG A 105 -13.38 -9.64 -5.67
CA ARG A 105 -12.77 -8.87 -4.57
C ARG A 105 -13.07 -9.51 -3.22
N GLN A 106 -14.33 -9.86 -2.96
CA GLN A 106 -14.77 -10.43 -1.69
C GLN A 106 -14.06 -11.76 -1.38
N ILE A 107 -14.08 -12.70 -2.34
CA ILE A 107 -13.47 -14.02 -2.15
C ILE A 107 -11.95 -13.90 -2.00
N ALA A 108 -11.31 -13.00 -2.73
CA ALA A 108 -9.87 -12.76 -2.62
C ALA A 108 -9.47 -12.24 -1.23
N LEU A 109 -10.21 -11.27 -0.69
CA LEU A 109 -9.97 -10.73 0.65
C LEU A 109 -10.13 -11.82 1.72
N GLN A 110 -11.18 -12.63 1.63
CA GLN A 110 -11.40 -13.76 2.54
C GLN A 110 -10.26 -14.79 2.47
N ARG A 111 -9.80 -15.12 1.26
CA ARG A 111 -8.69 -16.05 1.07
C ARG A 111 -7.37 -15.51 1.63
N MET A 112 -7.03 -14.26 1.34
CA MET A 112 -5.80 -13.64 1.89
C MET A 112 -5.84 -13.59 3.42
N GLN A 113 -6.99 -13.24 4.01
CA GLN A 113 -7.17 -13.27 5.46
C GLN A 113 -6.98 -14.68 6.03
N ALA A 114 -7.60 -15.69 5.42
CA ALA A 114 -7.47 -17.08 5.85
C ALA A 114 -6.04 -17.63 5.71
N ALA A 115 -5.25 -17.08 4.78
CA ALA A 115 -3.84 -17.41 4.60
C ALA A 115 -2.91 -16.73 5.63
N GLY A 116 -3.41 -15.76 6.41
CA GLY A 116 -2.66 -15.08 7.45
C GLY A 116 -2.43 -13.58 7.24
N ALA A 117 -2.98 -12.98 6.18
CA ALA A 117 -2.90 -11.52 5.99
C ALA A 117 -3.84 -10.77 6.93
N TYR A 118 -3.41 -9.60 7.40
CA TYR A 118 -4.26 -8.67 8.13
C TYR A 118 -5.08 -7.83 7.16
N LEU A 119 -6.40 -7.82 7.32
CA LEU A 119 -7.26 -6.86 6.61
C LEU A 119 -7.35 -5.59 7.44
N THR A 120 -7.01 -4.45 6.84
CA THR A 120 -7.05 -3.12 7.48
C THR A 120 -7.57 -2.07 6.49
N THR A 121 -7.73 -0.83 6.93
CA THR A 121 -8.11 0.31 6.07
C THR A 121 -6.97 1.32 5.99
N ALA A 122 -7.00 2.20 5.00
CA ALA A 122 -5.99 3.25 4.84
C ALA A 122 -5.92 4.14 6.08
N GLN A 123 -7.08 4.49 6.64
CA GLN A 123 -7.18 5.22 7.90
C GLN A 123 -6.54 4.47 9.07
N SER A 124 -6.93 3.20 9.26
CA SER A 124 -6.43 2.40 10.38
C SER A 124 -4.92 2.20 10.28
N ALA A 125 -4.39 1.92 9.08
CA ALA A 125 -2.96 1.81 8.85
C ALA A 125 -2.21 3.11 9.17
N ALA A 126 -2.71 4.27 8.74
CA ALA A 126 -2.09 5.55 8.99
C ALA A 126 -1.98 5.88 10.49
N PHE A 127 -3.04 5.65 11.26
CA PHE A 127 -3.01 5.87 12.71
C PHE A 127 -2.20 4.82 13.47
N MET A 128 -2.23 3.56 13.03
CA MET A 128 -1.41 2.49 13.60
C MET A 128 0.08 2.81 13.50
N LEU A 129 0.53 3.37 12.38
CA LEU A 129 1.93 3.75 12.18
C LEU A 129 2.37 4.93 13.06
N MET A 130 1.45 5.87 13.37
CA MET A 130 1.76 7.00 14.26
C MET A 130 1.75 6.63 15.75
N GLN A 131 0.99 5.60 16.14
CA GLN A 131 0.82 5.07 17.50
C GLN A 131 0.21 6.03 18.55
N SER A 132 0.38 7.34 18.42
CA SER A 132 -0.09 8.35 19.38
C SER A 132 -0.62 9.61 18.70
N ALA A 133 -1.61 10.26 19.33
CA ALA A 133 -2.10 11.57 18.94
C ALA A 133 -1.08 12.70 19.22
N GLU A 134 -0.05 12.42 20.03
CA GLU A 134 1.08 13.32 20.28
C GLU A 134 2.13 13.29 19.16
N HIS A 135 2.00 12.37 18.19
CA HIS A 135 2.93 12.26 17.08
C HIS A 135 3.03 13.59 16.32
N PRO A 136 4.23 14.08 15.97
CA PRO A 136 4.41 15.39 15.32
C PRO A 136 3.56 15.60 14.06
N ASN A 137 3.29 14.51 13.33
CA ASN A 137 2.49 14.51 12.10
C ASN A 137 0.98 14.26 12.31
N PHE A 138 0.49 14.09 13.54
CA PHE A 138 -0.90 13.71 13.82
C PHE A 138 -1.92 14.63 13.14
N LYS A 139 -1.75 15.96 13.29
CA LYS A 139 -2.68 16.94 12.69
C LYS A 139 -2.70 16.85 11.16
N THR A 140 -1.55 16.62 10.55
CA THR A 140 -1.42 16.45 9.09
C THR A 140 -2.15 15.19 8.63
N VAL A 141 -1.89 14.05 9.27
CA VAL A 141 -2.52 12.77 8.90
C VAL A 141 -4.02 12.80 9.17
N SER A 142 -4.45 13.31 10.32
CA SER A 142 -5.87 13.45 10.65
C SER A 142 -6.62 14.28 9.62
N LYS A 143 -6.04 15.39 9.16
CA LYS A 143 -6.62 16.20 8.09
C LYS A 143 -6.75 15.41 6.78
N LEU A 144 -5.70 14.69 6.37
CA LEU A 144 -5.72 13.84 5.17
C LEU A 144 -6.82 12.77 5.24
N THR A 145 -6.96 12.11 6.39
CA THR A 145 -8.02 11.10 6.57
C THR A 145 -9.42 11.72 6.45
N VAL A 146 -9.65 12.89 7.06
CA VAL A 146 -10.94 13.60 6.97
C VAL A 146 -11.25 14.03 5.54
N GLU A 147 -10.25 14.46 4.78
CA GLU A 147 -10.41 14.79 3.36
C GLU A 147 -10.70 13.55 2.53
N HIS A 148 -9.98 12.44 2.76
CA HIS A 148 -10.19 11.17 2.07
C HIS A 148 -11.61 10.61 2.28
N MET A 149 -12.16 10.70 3.49
CA MET A 149 -13.52 10.21 3.81
C MET A 149 -14.63 10.94 3.03
N LYS A 150 -14.37 12.15 2.51
CA LYS A 150 -15.33 12.91 1.69
C LYS A 150 -15.35 12.48 0.23
N LEU A 151 -14.36 11.71 -0.21
CA LEU A 151 -14.30 11.22 -1.58
C LEU A 151 -15.35 10.13 -1.78
N LYS A 152 -16.12 10.24 -2.86
CA LYS A 152 -17.08 9.21 -3.23
C LYS A 152 -16.31 7.94 -3.64
N ASN A 153 -16.67 6.82 -3.03
CA ASN A 153 -16.08 5.52 -3.30
C ASN A 153 -17.16 4.43 -3.20
N GLU A 154 -16.79 3.16 -3.36
CA GLU A 154 -17.72 2.03 -3.27
C GLU A 154 -18.17 1.68 -1.84
N PHE A 155 -17.66 2.38 -0.82
CA PHE A 155 -17.90 2.09 0.60
C PHE A 155 -18.76 3.14 1.31
N ASN A 156 -18.81 4.36 0.79
CA ASN A 156 -19.54 5.49 1.35
C ASN A 156 -20.52 6.03 0.29
N GLU A 157 -21.81 5.66 0.42
CA GLU A 157 -22.91 6.23 -0.39
C GLU A 157 -23.26 7.66 0.04
#